data_AF-F9WCD5-F1
#
_entry.id   AF-F9WCD5-F1
#
_cell.length_a   1.000
_cell.length_b   1.000
_cell.length_c   1.000
_cell.angle_alpha   90.00
_cell.angle_beta   90.00
_cell.angle_gamma   90.00
#
_symmetry.space_group_name_H-M   'P 1'
#
loop_
_entity.id
_entity.type
_entity.pdbx_description
1 polymer ?
#
loop_
_entity_poly.entity_id
_entity_poly.type
_entity_poly.pdbx_seq_one_letter_code
_entity_poly.pdbx_strand_id
1 'polypeptide(L)'
;MSVNGGILDLNRRWFERSLPLRVCSLKEVASDTTTKEEINAMYNEAQEILNEATKEGNTEKGRWYNAQFLSRGTTADKIASAAVKLSDTDFMFFLEGFNLLFDTARTDTHHYEAALKALSVIWTKLMPRRPLKRFVSQFFATLPTDTTARKIVLVHWYIEDYLKRTYAQFLSLAEAMLRDRLQKRRKAWLGLVGKLHLASSQKPQPVANGTDGLISWATRALLWHTTPTTTC
;
A
#
# COMPACT_ATOMS: atom_id res chain seq x y z
N MET A 1 -15.86 -26.68 -4.63
CA MET A 1 -15.45 -25.26 -4.69
C MET A 1 -13.94 -25.23 -4.80
N SER A 2 -13.40 -24.82 -5.94
CA SER A 2 -11.98 -25.04 -6.27
C SER A 2 -11.08 -24.10 -5.47
N VAL A 3 -10.41 -24.62 -4.45
CA VAL A 3 -9.36 -23.93 -3.69
C VAL A 3 -8.05 -24.09 -4.46
N ASN A 4 -7.98 -23.49 -5.65
CA ASN A 4 -6.75 -23.42 -6.45
C ASN A 4 -6.36 -21.95 -6.64
N GLY A 5 -6.23 -21.22 -5.53
CA GLY A 5 -5.64 -19.90 -5.51
C GLY A 5 -4.49 -19.93 -4.53
N GLY A 6 -3.27 -19.70 -5.01
CA GLY A 6 -2.08 -19.62 -4.16
C GLY A 6 -2.26 -18.61 -3.01
N ILE A 7 -1.21 -18.48 -2.21
CA ILE A 7 -1.17 -17.52 -1.08
C ILE A 7 -1.63 -16.12 -1.52
N LEU A 8 -1.34 -15.75 -2.77
CA LEU A 8 -1.81 -14.54 -3.44
C LEU A 8 -2.78 -14.86 -4.59
N ASP A 9 -3.79 -14.01 -4.77
CA ASP A 9 -4.66 -14.05 -5.96
C ASP A 9 -4.15 -13.00 -6.95
N LEU A 10 -3.55 -13.46 -8.06
CA LEU A 10 -2.98 -12.60 -9.10
C LEU A 10 -4.01 -12.21 -10.17
N ASN A 11 -5.25 -12.66 -10.09
CA ASN A 11 -6.30 -12.34 -11.07
C ASN A 11 -7.16 -11.14 -10.65
N ARG A 12 -7.04 -10.72 -9.39
CA ARG A 12 -7.87 -9.68 -8.77
C ARG A 12 -7.01 -8.69 -8.03
N ARG A 13 -7.56 -7.53 -7.68
CA ARG A 13 -6.84 -6.61 -6.79
C ARG A 13 -6.71 -7.24 -5.42
N TRP A 14 -5.59 -7.00 -4.75
CA TRP A 14 -5.27 -7.56 -3.43
C TRP A 14 -6.39 -7.35 -2.39
N PHE A 15 -7.13 -6.24 -2.48
CA PHE A 15 -8.22 -5.90 -1.57
C PHE A 15 -9.60 -6.45 -1.96
N GLU A 16 -9.73 -7.08 -3.13
CA GLU A 16 -10.99 -7.70 -3.60
C GLU A 16 -11.14 -9.14 -3.12
N ARG A 17 -10.06 -9.78 -2.66
CA ARG A 17 -10.09 -11.13 -2.11
C ARG A 17 -10.80 -11.11 -0.75
N SER A 18 -11.84 -11.93 -0.61
CA SER A 18 -12.45 -12.18 0.70
C SER A 18 -11.49 -13.01 1.54
N LEU A 19 -11.06 -12.45 2.67
CA LEU A 19 -10.20 -13.15 3.62
C LEU A 19 -11.01 -14.18 4.42
N PRO A 20 -10.51 -15.41 4.61
CA PRO A 20 -11.21 -16.49 5.29
C PRO A 20 -11.21 -16.31 6.83
N LEU A 21 -11.59 -15.13 7.33
CA LEU A 21 -11.55 -14.82 8.76
C LEU A 21 -12.56 -15.66 9.55
N ARG A 22 -12.17 -16.06 10.76
CA ARG A 22 -13.05 -16.73 11.71
C ARG A 22 -14.07 -15.74 12.27
N VAL A 23 -15.34 -16.13 12.29
CA VAL A 23 -16.38 -15.37 12.99
C VAL A 23 -16.11 -15.47 14.48
N CYS A 24 -15.89 -14.32 15.11
CA CYS A 24 -15.63 -14.22 16.55
C CYS A 24 -16.66 -13.28 17.17
N SER A 25 -17.06 -13.59 18.39
CA SER A 25 -17.85 -12.69 19.22
C SER A 25 -17.01 -11.48 19.65
N LEU A 26 -17.70 -10.38 19.97
CA LEU A 26 -17.05 -9.16 20.44
C LEU A 26 -16.29 -9.38 21.77
N LYS A 27 -16.77 -10.32 22.59
CA LYS A 27 -16.09 -10.74 23.82
C LYS A 27 -14.74 -11.40 23.53
N GLU A 28 -14.69 -12.31 22.56
CA GLU A 28 -13.44 -13.00 22.18
C GLU A 28 -12.39 -12.03 21.64
N VAL A 29 -12.82 -11.03 20.86
CA VAL A 29 -11.93 -9.97 20.36
C VAL A 29 -11.44 -9.08 21.50
N ALA A 30 -12.30 -8.73 22.46
CA ALA A 30 -11.93 -7.91 23.61
C ALA A 30 -11.01 -8.65 24.59
N SER A 31 -11.12 -9.97 24.68
CA SER A 31 -10.25 -10.83 25.49
C SER A 31 -8.95 -11.23 24.79
N ASP A 32 -8.73 -10.77 23.55
CA ASP A 32 -7.52 -11.08 22.80
C ASP A 32 -6.30 -10.48 23.51
N THR A 33 -5.41 -11.36 23.96
CA THR A 33 -4.19 -11.02 24.69
C THR A 33 -2.94 -11.27 23.86
N THR A 34 -3.09 -11.30 22.53
CA THR A 34 -1.95 -11.47 21.61
C THR A 34 -0.86 -10.44 21.95
N THR A 35 0.28 -10.96 22.37
CA THR A 35 1.42 -10.17 22.85
C THR A 35 2.13 -9.48 21.68
N LYS A 36 2.89 -8.42 21.97
CA LYS A 36 3.65 -7.71 20.93
C LYS A 36 4.68 -8.62 20.26
N GLU A 37 5.26 -9.54 21.02
CA GLU A 37 6.23 -10.53 20.58
C GLU A 37 5.59 -11.51 19.56
N GLU A 38 4.40 -12.01 19.86
CA GLU A 38 3.64 -12.87 18.95
C GLU A 38 3.23 -12.13 17.67
N ILE A 39 2.79 -10.87 17.79
CA ILE A 39 2.48 -10.03 16.63
C ILE A 39 3.70 -9.87 15.73
N ASN A 40 4.88 -9.62 16.32
CA ASN A 40 6.13 -9.49 15.56
C ASN A 40 6.54 -10.82 14.91
N ALA A 41 6.36 -11.95 15.59
CA ALA A 41 6.63 -13.26 15.02
C ALA A 41 5.73 -13.54 13.81
N MET A 42 4.43 -13.24 13.91
CA MET A 42 3.48 -13.36 12.80
C MET A 42 3.78 -12.39 11.65
N TYR A 43 4.27 -11.19 11.97
CA TYR A 43 4.71 -10.22 10.96
C TYR A 43 5.90 -10.74 10.16
N ASN A 44 6.91 -11.28 10.84
CA ASN A 44 8.09 -11.86 10.20
C ASN A 44 7.72 -13.10 9.38
N GLU A 45 6.84 -13.98 9.89
CA GLU A 45 6.31 -15.12 9.15
C GLU A 45 5.65 -14.67 7.84
N ALA A 46 4.78 -13.64 7.90
CA ALA A 46 4.11 -13.11 6.72
C ALA A 46 5.11 -12.57 5.68
N GLN A 47 6.16 -11.89 6.14
CA GLN A 47 7.22 -11.37 5.29
C GLN A 47 8.02 -12.49 4.61
N GLU A 48 8.37 -13.54 5.36
CA GLU A 48 9.10 -14.70 4.82
C GLU A 48 8.28 -15.43 3.76
N ILE A 49 6.99 -15.67 4.01
CA ILE A 49 6.08 -16.29 3.05
C ILE A 49 6.00 -15.46 1.76
N LEU A 50 5.89 -14.14 1.87
CA LEU A 50 5.88 -13.26 0.70
C LEU A 50 7.21 -13.31 -0.06
N ASN A 51 8.34 -13.35 0.65
CA ASN A 51 9.66 -13.45 0.04
C ASN A 51 9.85 -14.78 -0.71
N GLU A 52 9.38 -15.90 -0.13
CA GLU A 52 9.37 -17.21 -0.78
C GLU A 52 8.50 -17.19 -2.05
N ALA A 53 7.26 -16.71 -1.94
CA ALA A 53 6.37 -16.56 -3.08
C ALA A 53 6.95 -15.64 -4.17
N THR A 54 7.69 -14.60 -3.78
CA THR A 54 8.40 -13.71 -4.70
C THR A 54 9.54 -14.45 -5.42
N LYS A 55 10.33 -15.26 -4.70
CA LYS A 55 11.40 -16.08 -5.30
C LYS A 55 10.84 -17.10 -6.29
N GLU A 56 9.76 -17.78 -5.92
CA GLU A 56 9.06 -18.74 -6.77
C GLU A 56 8.45 -18.07 -8.00
N GLY A 57 7.70 -16.98 -7.82
CA GLY A 57 7.11 -16.22 -8.92
C GLY A 57 8.15 -15.57 -9.85
N ASN A 58 9.35 -15.29 -9.32
CA ASN A 58 10.46 -14.75 -10.10
C ASN A 58 11.23 -15.80 -10.93
N THR A 59 10.95 -17.10 -10.80
CA THR A 59 11.73 -18.13 -11.51
C THR A 59 11.60 -18.09 -13.03
N GLU A 60 10.51 -17.56 -13.61
CA GLU A 60 10.40 -17.33 -15.07
C GLU A 60 10.17 -15.86 -15.46
N LYS A 61 9.17 -15.17 -14.89
CA LYS A 61 8.83 -13.79 -15.29
C LYS A 61 9.64 -12.70 -14.58
N GLY A 62 10.01 -12.93 -13.32
CA GLY A 62 10.79 -11.96 -12.53
C GLY A 62 12.27 -11.91 -12.84
N ARG A 63 12.87 -13.03 -13.26
CA ARG A 63 14.26 -13.09 -13.76
C ARG A 63 14.45 -12.19 -14.98
N TRP A 64 13.49 -12.15 -15.90
CA TRP A 64 13.55 -11.26 -17.06
C TRP A 64 13.51 -9.78 -16.67
N TYR A 65 12.63 -9.39 -15.75
CA TYR A 65 12.51 -8.01 -15.30
C TYR A 65 13.74 -7.54 -14.51
N ASN A 66 14.16 -8.28 -13.48
CA ASN A 66 15.33 -7.90 -12.67
C ASN A 66 16.64 -7.91 -13.48
N ALA A 67 16.84 -8.89 -14.38
CA ALA A 67 18.08 -9.00 -15.15
C ALA A 67 18.20 -7.95 -16.26
N GLN A 68 17.10 -7.62 -16.97
CA GLN A 68 17.18 -6.72 -18.13
C GLN A 68 17.11 -5.23 -17.76
N PHE A 69 16.54 -4.89 -16.61
CA PHE A 69 16.15 -3.52 -16.31
C PHE A 69 17.00 -2.80 -15.26
N LEU A 70 17.36 -3.49 -14.16
CA LEU A 70 18.31 -2.95 -13.18
C LEU A 70 19.67 -2.67 -13.83
N SER A 71 20.01 -3.42 -14.88
CA SER A 71 21.32 -3.36 -15.55
C SER A 71 21.40 -2.44 -16.78
N ARG A 72 20.30 -2.16 -17.51
CA ARG A 72 20.40 -1.55 -18.87
C ARG A 72 19.37 -0.48 -19.28
N GLY A 73 18.38 -0.12 -18.45
CA GLY A 73 17.36 0.88 -18.82
C GLY A 73 17.71 2.34 -18.48
N THR A 74 17.17 3.31 -19.23
CA THR A 74 17.24 4.75 -18.87
C THR A 74 16.34 5.07 -17.66
N THR A 75 16.52 6.22 -17.00
CA THR A 75 15.64 6.62 -15.89
C THR A 75 14.16 6.70 -16.30
N ALA A 76 13.87 7.13 -17.53
CA ALA A 76 12.50 7.18 -18.05
C ALA A 76 11.90 5.79 -18.23
N ASP A 77 12.65 4.84 -18.80
CA ASP A 77 12.25 3.43 -18.86
C ASP A 77 12.01 2.91 -17.45
N LYS A 78 12.89 3.31 -16.52
CA LYS A 78 12.82 2.90 -15.12
C LYS A 78 11.51 3.28 -14.45
N ILE A 79 11.07 4.50 -14.67
CA ILE A 79 9.80 5.01 -14.15
C ILE A 79 8.61 4.31 -14.84
N ALA A 80 8.66 4.15 -16.17
CA ALA A 80 7.56 3.59 -16.94
C ALA A 80 7.28 2.13 -16.53
N SER A 81 8.32 1.31 -16.42
CA SER A 81 8.14 -0.09 -16.00
C SER A 81 7.72 -0.20 -14.54
N ALA A 82 8.18 0.69 -13.65
CA ALA A 82 7.69 0.73 -12.27
C ALA A 82 6.21 1.11 -12.22
N ALA A 83 5.78 2.07 -13.05
CA ALA A 83 4.38 2.48 -13.16
C ALA A 83 3.48 1.32 -13.60
N VAL A 84 3.91 0.52 -14.57
CA VAL A 84 3.16 -0.65 -15.06
C VAL A 84 3.09 -1.71 -13.97
N LYS A 85 4.23 -2.11 -13.40
CA LYS A 85 4.28 -3.19 -12.40
C LYS A 85 3.55 -2.86 -11.11
N LEU A 86 3.73 -1.66 -10.58
CA LEU A 86 3.03 -1.25 -9.37
C LEU A 86 1.52 -1.03 -9.58
N SER A 87 1.08 -0.92 -10.84
CA SER A 87 -0.33 -0.79 -11.20
C SER A 87 -1.02 -2.13 -11.47
N ASP A 88 -0.26 -3.22 -11.53
CA ASP A 88 -0.74 -4.55 -11.87
C ASP A 88 -1.10 -5.36 -10.61
N THR A 89 -1.73 -6.51 -10.77
CA THR A 89 -2.14 -7.39 -9.67
C THR A 89 -0.96 -8.08 -8.97
N ASP A 90 0.19 -8.19 -9.64
CA ASP A 90 1.43 -8.79 -9.14
C ASP A 90 2.39 -7.79 -8.46
N PHE A 91 1.94 -6.55 -8.19
CA PHE A 91 2.79 -5.48 -7.62
C PHE A 91 3.50 -5.86 -6.31
N MET A 92 2.98 -6.84 -5.59
CA MET A 92 3.45 -7.28 -4.26
C MET A 92 4.82 -7.94 -4.33
N PHE A 93 5.24 -8.37 -5.53
CA PHE A 93 6.58 -8.87 -5.81
C PHE A 93 7.57 -7.75 -6.18
N PHE A 94 7.10 -6.50 -6.32
CA PHE A 94 7.90 -5.36 -6.77
C PHE A 94 7.70 -4.11 -5.89
N LEU A 95 7.71 -4.30 -4.58
CA LEU A 95 7.49 -3.21 -3.63
C LEU A 95 8.61 -2.15 -3.61
N GLU A 96 9.83 -2.52 -4.01
CA GLU A 96 10.98 -1.62 -4.11
C GLU A 96 10.81 -0.52 -5.18
N GLY A 97 9.90 -0.73 -6.15
CA GLY A 97 9.59 0.27 -7.17
C GLY A 97 9.11 1.60 -6.58
N PHE A 98 8.51 1.59 -5.39
CA PHE A 98 8.14 2.82 -4.69
C PHE A 98 9.35 3.67 -4.30
N ASN A 99 10.46 3.05 -3.87
CA ASN A 99 11.67 3.78 -3.49
C ASN A 99 12.24 4.53 -4.69
N LEU A 100 12.33 3.86 -5.85
CA LEU A 100 12.74 4.47 -7.11
C LEU A 100 11.87 5.69 -7.46
N LEU A 101 10.55 5.56 -7.38
CA LEU A 101 9.63 6.64 -7.70
C LEU A 101 9.71 7.80 -6.71
N PHE A 102 9.86 7.51 -5.42
CA PHE A 102 10.02 8.54 -4.38
C PHE A 102 11.33 9.30 -4.53
N ASP A 103 12.44 8.60 -4.75
CA ASP A 103 13.74 9.23 -4.95
C ASP A 103 13.72 10.09 -6.21
N THR A 104 13.21 9.56 -7.33
CA THR A 104 13.09 10.32 -8.57
C THR A 104 12.19 11.56 -8.40
N ALA A 105 11.03 11.41 -7.76
CA ALA A 105 10.10 12.52 -7.52
C ALA A 105 10.69 13.61 -6.60
N ARG A 106 11.62 13.23 -5.72
CA ARG A 106 12.30 14.13 -4.77
C ARG A 106 13.50 14.83 -5.40
N THR A 107 14.41 14.08 -6.03
CA THR A 107 15.75 14.58 -6.38
C THR A 107 15.96 14.86 -7.85
N ASP A 108 15.27 14.16 -8.77
CA ASP A 108 15.54 14.27 -10.20
C ASP A 108 14.83 15.49 -10.82
N THR A 109 15.59 16.44 -11.35
CA THR A 109 15.07 17.67 -11.95
C THR A 109 14.40 17.48 -13.32
N HIS A 110 14.73 16.41 -14.02
CA HIS A 110 14.26 16.13 -15.38
C HIS A 110 13.08 15.16 -15.39
N HIS A 111 13.07 14.18 -14.48
CA HIS A 111 12.11 13.09 -14.50
C HIS A 111 11.09 13.12 -13.35
N TYR A 112 11.15 14.08 -12.41
CA TYR A 112 10.20 14.13 -11.30
C TYR A 112 8.73 14.13 -11.77
N GLU A 113 8.39 14.85 -12.85
CA GLU A 113 7.00 14.89 -13.34
C GLU A 113 6.50 13.52 -13.82
N ALA A 114 7.38 12.73 -14.45
CA ALA A 114 7.06 11.37 -14.85
C ALA A 114 6.83 10.48 -13.63
N ALA A 115 7.69 10.59 -12.60
CA ALA A 115 7.52 9.86 -11.35
C ALA A 115 6.21 10.25 -10.62
N LEU A 116 5.87 11.54 -10.57
CA LEU A 116 4.60 12.02 -10.01
C LEU A 116 3.39 11.48 -10.77
N LYS A 117 3.45 11.46 -12.11
CA LYS A 117 2.39 10.91 -12.94
C LYS A 117 2.23 9.41 -12.67
N ALA A 118 3.32 8.65 -12.58
CA ALA A 118 3.30 7.23 -12.21
C ALA A 118 2.64 7.01 -10.85
N LEU A 119 3.07 7.75 -9.82
CA LEU A 119 2.51 7.67 -8.46
C LEU A 119 1.01 7.96 -8.44
N SER A 120 0.53 8.92 -9.25
CA SER A 120 -0.91 9.23 -9.35
C SER A 120 -1.74 8.02 -9.81
N VAL A 121 -1.22 7.27 -10.77
CA VAL A 121 -1.90 6.11 -11.36
C VAL A 121 -1.84 4.91 -10.42
N ILE A 122 -0.68 4.69 -9.79
CA ILE A 122 -0.47 3.58 -8.86
C ILE A 122 -1.39 3.72 -7.66
N TRP A 123 -1.40 4.89 -7.00
CA TRP A 123 -2.20 5.09 -5.79
C TRP A 123 -3.71 4.97 -6.03
N THR A 124 -4.19 5.43 -7.18
CA THR A 124 -5.62 5.32 -7.53
C THR A 124 -6.06 3.87 -7.78
N LYS A 125 -5.13 2.98 -8.17
CA LYS A 125 -5.39 1.55 -8.37
C LYS A 125 -5.23 0.71 -7.10
N LEU A 126 -4.23 1.02 -6.28
CA LEU A 126 -3.90 0.21 -5.10
C LEU A 126 -4.77 0.49 -3.88
N MET A 127 -5.36 1.69 -3.78
CA MET A 127 -6.13 2.08 -2.59
C MET A 127 -7.57 1.53 -2.61
N PRO A 128 -7.97 0.73 -1.59
CA PRO A 128 -9.35 0.30 -1.44
C PRO A 128 -10.25 1.47 -0.99
N ARG A 129 -11.57 1.26 -1.03
CA ARG A 129 -12.56 2.24 -0.54
C ARG A 129 -12.66 2.34 0.99
N ARG A 130 -11.91 1.49 1.70
CA ARG A 130 -11.87 1.41 3.17
C ARG A 130 -10.52 1.92 3.66
N PRO A 131 -10.43 2.44 4.90
CA PRO A 131 -9.15 2.79 5.48
C PRO A 131 -8.25 1.55 5.59
N LEU A 132 -6.97 1.74 5.27
CA LEU A 132 -5.94 0.73 5.50
C LEU A 132 -5.68 0.58 7.00
N LYS A 133 -5.46 -0.64 7.47
CA LYS A 133 -5.13 -0.97 8.85
C LYS A 133 -3.63 -1.24 9.01
N ARG A 134 -3.14 -1.00 10.23
CA ARG A 134 -1.79 -1.42 10.62
C ARG A 134 -1.83 -2.90 10.96
N PHE A 135 -0.72 -3.61 10.77
CA PHE A 135 -0.65 -5.04 11.13
C PHE A 135 -0.97 -5.26 12.61
N VAL A 136 -0.38 -4.44 13.47
CA VAL A 136 -0.60 -4.45 14.94
C VAL A 136 -2.02 -4.08 15.36
N SER A 137 -2.82 -3.52 14.44
CA SER A 137 -4.22 -3.13 14.70
C SER A 137 -5.22 -4.08 14.05
N GLN A 138 -4.75 -5.23 13.55
CA GLN A 138 -5.63 -6.29 13.05
C GLN A 138 -6.21 -7.08 14.22
N PHE A 139 -7.33 -7.76 13.96
CA PHE A 139 -8.02 -8.56 14.97
C PHE A 139 -7.47 -9.98 14.96
N PHE A 140 -6.41 -10.25 15.72
CA PHE A 140 -5.71 -11.54 15.72
C PHE A 140 -6.61 -12.71 16.17
N ALA A 141 -7.57 -12.47 17.06
CA ALA A 141 -8.61 -13.44 17.43
C ALA A 141 -9.39 -14.01 16.22
N THR A 142 -9.49 -13.26 15.10
CA THR A 142 -10.19 -13.68 13.87
C THR A 142 -9.34 -14.53 12.94
N LEU A 143 -8.09 -14.84 13.32
CA LEU A 143 -7.24 -15.68 12.50
C LEU A 143 -7.84 -17.08 12.31
N PRO A 144 -7.73 -17.64 11.10
CA PRO A 144 -8.11 -19.02 10.84
C PRO A 144 -7.24 -19.99 11.63
N THR A 145 -7.80 -21.12 12.03
CA THR A 145 -7.06 -22.25 12.61
C THR A 145 -6.35 -23.09 11.55
N ASP A 146 -6.88 -23.10 10.32
CA ASP A 146 -6.22 -23.75 9.18
C ASP A 146 -4.92 -23.00 8.81
N THR A 147 -3.84 -23.76 8.66
CA THR A 147 -2.50 -23.20 8.43
C THR A 147 -2.45 -22.43 7.11
N THR A 148 -3.08 -22.95 6.05
CA THR A 148 -3.04 -22.32 4.72
C THR A 148 -3.85 -21.02 4.71
N ALA A 149 -5.07 -21.07 5.24
CA ALA A 149 -5.93 -19.91 5.40
C ALA A 149 -5.27 -18.83 6.28
N ARG A 150 -4.62 -19.23 7.38
CA ARG A 150 -3.87 -18.32 8.26
C ARG A 150 -2.77 -17.60 7.49
N LYS A 151 -1.94 -18.33 6.75
CA LYS A 151 -0.86 -17.75 5.93
C LYS A 151 -1.39 -16.74 4.91
N ILE A 152 -2.50 -17.05 4.23
CA ILE A 152 -3.15 -16.13 3.29
C ILE A 152 -3.53 -14.81 4.00
N VAL A 153 -4.20 -14.90 5.16
CA VAL A 153 -4.63 -13.72 5.92
C VAL A 153 -3.43 -12.89 6.38
N LEU A 154 -2.41 -13.53 6.95
CA LEU A 154 -1.21 -12.86 7.45
C LEU A 154 -0.48 -12.09 6.34
N VAL A 155 -0.31 -12.70 5.17
CA VAL A 155 0.31 -12.04 4.02
C VAL A 155 -0.50 -10.83 3.57
N HIS A 156 -1.82 -10.94 3.46
CA HIS A 156 -2.67 -9.80 3.08
C HIS A 156 -2.60 -8.66 4.11
N TRP A 157 -2.59 -8.97 5.40
CA TRP A 157 -2.42 -7.97 6.45
C TRP A 157 -1.03 -7.31 6.41
N TYR A 158 0.01 -8.07 6.08
CA TYR A 158 1.37 -7.54 5.90
C TYR A 158 1.42 -6.54 4.73
N ILE A 159 0.85 -6.90 3.57
CA ILE A 159 0.75 -6.00 2.41
C ILE A 159 -0.04 -4.75 2.73
N GLU A 160 -1.16 -4.88 3.45
CA GLU A 160 -1.97 -3.75 3.87
C GLU A 160 -1.16 -2.78 4.75
N ASP A 161 -0.42 -3.30 5.73
CA ASP A 161 0.45 -2.49 6.59
C ASP A 161 1.60 -1.84 5.81
N TYR A 162 2.22 -2.58 4.87
CA TYR A 162 3.26 -2.04 3.99
C TYR A 162 2.72 -0.87 3.18
N LEU A 163 1.60 -1.05 2.46
CA LEU A 163 0.98 0.00 1.67
C LEU A 163 0.63 1.22 2.52
N LYS A 164 0.15 1.00 3.74
CA LYS A 164 -0.15 2.06 4.70
C LYS A 164 1.09 2.87 5.09
N ARG A 165 2.22 2.20 5.37
CA ARG A 165 3.52 2.85 5.66
C ARG A 165 4.02 3.64 4.45
N THR A 166 4.01 3.02 3.29
CA THR A 166 4.49 3.60 2.03
C THR A 166 3.65 4.81 1.62
N TYR A 167 2.33 4.75 1.85
CA TYR A 167 1.45 5.90 1.62
C TYR A 167 1.72 7.04 2.61
N ALA A 168 1.98 6.75 3.89
CA ALA A 168 2.36 7.77 4.87
C ALA A 168 3.71 8.44 4.51
N GLN A 169 4.68 7.67 4.01
CA GLN A 169 5.94 8.21 3.47
C GLN A 169 5.69 9.12 2.27
N PHE A 170 4.82 8.70 1.33
CA PHE A 170 4.40 9.53 0.21
C PHE A 170 3.77 10.85 0.66
N LEU A 171 2.87 10.83 1.65
CA LEU A 171 2.26 12.05 2.19
C LEU A 171 3.30 12.97 2.84
N SER A 172 4.23 12.40 3.61
CA SER A 172 5.33 13.17 4.23
C SER A 172 6.23 13.81 3.18
N LEU A 173 6.54 13.08 2.10
CA LEU A 173 7.27 13.62 0.96
C LEU A 173 6.49 14.73 0.25
N ALA A 174 5.18 14.53 0.02
CA ALA A 174 4.33 15.55 -0.59
C ALA A 174 4.31 16.83 0.24
N GLU A 175 4.17 16.72 1.57
CA GLU A 175 4.21 17.86 2.48
C GLU A 175 5.54 18.62 2.39
N ALA A 176 6.67 17.90 2.41
CA ALA A 176 8.00 18.51 2.26
C ALA A 176 8.14 19.22 0.91
N MET A 177 7.67 18.60 -0.17
CA MET A 177 7.77 19.14 -1.53
C MET A 177 6.79 20.28 -1.82
N LEU A 178 5.70 20.42 -1.06
CA LEU A 178 4.82 21.59 -1.12
C LEU A 178 5.45 22.83 -0.48
N ARG A 179 6.44 22.66 0.41
CA ARG A 179 7.21 23.73 1.04
C ARG A 179 8.51 24.06 0.29
N ASP A 180 8.71 23.45 -0.87
CA ASP A 180 9.92 23.59 -1.66
C ASP A 180 10.15 25.02 -2.18
N ARG A 181 11.41 25.43 -2.37
CA ARG A 181 11.73 26.74 -2.95
C ARG A 181 11.38 26.79 -4.44
N LEU A 182 11.48 25.67 -5.16
CA LEU A 182 11.21 25.60 -6.59
C LEU A 182 9.71 25.62 -6.88
N GLN A 183 9.22 26.75 -7.42
CA GLN A 183 7.79 26.95 -7.70
C GLN A 183 7.23 25.92 -8.70
N LYS A 184 8.01 25.55 -9.72
CA LYS A 184 7.60 24.55 -10.72
C LYS A 184 7.32 23.19 -10.07
N ARG A 185 8.24 22.72 -9.22
CA ARG A 185 8.11 21.46 -8.47
C ARG A 185 6.91 21.49 -7.53
N ARG A 186 6.73 22.58 -6.77
CA ARG A 186 5.54 22.76 -5.91
C ARG A 186 4.23 22.65 -6.68
N LYS A 187 4.10 23.31 -7.83
CA LYS A 187 2.89 23.27 -8.66
C LYS A 187 2.58 21.84 -9.13
N ALA A 188 3.60 21.09 -9.53
CA ALA A 188 3.43 19.70 -9.95
C ALA A 188 2.95 18.80 -8.80
N TRP A 189 3.55 18.93 -7.61
CA TRP A 189 3.12 18.21 -6.41
C TRP A 189 1.71 18.58 -5.96
N LEU A 190 1.36 19.87 -6.01
CA LEU A 190 0.00 20.33 -5.70
C LEU A 190 -1.02 19.73 -6.69
N GLY A 191 -0.68 19.68 -7.97
CA GLY A 191 -1.51 19.03 -8.99
C GLY A 191 -1.69 17.53 -8.74
N LEU A 192 -0.63 16.83 -8.31
CA LEU A 192 -0.70 15.42 -7.94
C LEU A 192 -1.64 15.20 -6.74
N VAL A 193 -1.42 15.94 -5.65
CA VAL A 193 -2.21 15.82 -4.42
C VAL A 193 -3.68 16.15 -4.70
N GLY A 194 -3.95 17.19 -5.48
CA GLY A 194 -5.31 17.54 -5.89
C GLY A 194 -6.01 16.43 -6.68
N LYS A 195 -5.31 15.77 -7.61
CA LYS A 195 -5.86 14.61 -8.36
C LYS A 195 -6.18 13.44 -7.44
N LEU A 196 -5.28 13.11 -6.51
CA LEU A 196 -5.51 12.03 -5.54
C LEU A 196 -6.69 12.34 -4.62
N HIS A 197 -6.79 13.60 -4.16
CA HIS A 197 -7.91 14.05 -3.35
C HIS A 197 -9.26 13.93 -4.07
N LEU A 198 -9.32 14.32 -5.35
CA LEU A 198 -10.54 14.15 -6.14
C LEU A 198 -10.86 12.67 -6.35
N ALA A 199 -9.85 11.83 -6.63
CA ALA A 199 -10.06 10.39 -6.79
C ALA A 199 -10.51 9.68 -5.50
N SER A 200 -10.15 10.20 -4.32
CA SER A 200 -10.68 9.74 -3.04
C SER A 200 -12.07 10.28 -2.73
N SER A 201 -12.40 11.52 -3.18
CA SER A 201 -13.66 12.22 -2.86
C SER A 201 -14.81 11.90 -3.83
N GLN A 202 -14.52 11.51 -5.08
CA GLN A 202 -15.53 11.10 -6.08
C GLN A 202 -16.13 9.71 -5.82
N LYS A 203 -15.74 9.03 -4.75
CA LYS A 203 -16.36 7.78 -4.30
C LYS A 203 -17.23 8.14 -3.09
N PRO A 204 -18.55 7.86 -3.13
CA PRO A 204 -19.52 8.48 -2.23
C PRO A 204 -19.14 8.25 -0.77
N GLN A 205 -18.94 9.34 -0.04
CA GLN A 205 -18.87 9.37 1.41
C GLN A 205 -20.13 10.04 1.97
N PRO A 206 -20.63 9.61 3.14
CA PRO A 206 -21.66 10.32 3.86
C PRO A 206 -21.09 11.66 4.36
N VAL A 207 -21.88 12.71 4.18
CA VAL A 207 -21.53 14.12 4.37
C VAL A 207 -21.16 14.42 5.83
N ALA A 208 -20.00 15.02 6.07
CA ALA A 208 -19.71 15.76 7.29
C ALA A 208 -19.20 17.15 6.93
N ASN A 209 -19.95 18.15 7.38
CA ASN A 209 -19.76 19.58 7.14
C ASN A 209 -18.43 20.11 7.70
N GLY A 210 -17.99 21.24 7.14
CA GLY A 210 -17.13 22.19 7.87
C GLY A 210 -15.77 22.42 7.24
N THR A 211 -15.72 23.53 6.50
CA THR A 211 -14.57 24.29 5.99
C THR A 211 -13.35 24.25 6.91
N ASP A 212 -12.22 23.69 6.44
CA ASP A 212 -10.88 24.12 6.86
C ASP A 212 -9.77 23.53 5.95
N GLY A 213 -8.84 24.41 5.56
CA GLY A 213 -7.89 24.34 4.44
C GLY A 213 -7.16 23.03 4.13
N LEU A 214 -6.56 22.97 2.93
CA LEU A 214 -5.77 21.85 2.36
C LEU A 214 -4.68 21.28 3.29
N ILE A 215 -4.20 22.06 4.27
CA ILE A 215 -3.26 21.60 5.31
C ILE A 215 -3.98 20.71 6.34
N SER A 216 -5.23 21.02 6.71
CA SER A 216 -6.09 20.17 7.55
C SER A 216 -6.51 18.89 6.85
N TRP A 217 -6.52 18.85 5.50
CA TRP A 217 -6.78 17.62 4.76
C TRP A 217 -5.61 16.63 4.83
N ALA A 218 -4.34 17.07 4.79
CA ALA A 218 -3.22 16.14 4.99
C ALA A 218 -3.33 15.49 6.38
N THR A 219 -3.69 16.27 7.40
CA THR A 219 -3.98 15.78 8.76
C THR A 219 -5.23 14.90 8.82
N ARG A 220 -6.29 15.18 8.05
CA ARG A 220 -7.51 14.34 7.99
C ARG A 220 -7.30 13.05 7.18
N ALA A 221 -6.55 13.08 6.10
CA ALA A 221 -6.12 11.89 5.35
C ALA A 221 -5.17 11.03 6.20
N LEU A 222 -4.29 11.68 6.97
CA LEU A 222 -3.56 11.03 8.06
C LEU A 222 -4.52 10.44 9.08
N LEU A 223 -5.51 11.17 9.63
CA LEU A 223 -6.49 10.66 10.61
C LEU A 223 -7.37 9.51 10.09
N TRP A 224 -7.77 9.52 8.81
CA TRP A 224 -8.45 8.39 8.16
C TRP A 224 -7.54 7.15 8.04
N HIS A 225 -6.22 7.34 8.09
CA HIS A 225 -5.22 6.28 8.09
C HIS A 225 -4.49 6.11 9.43
N THR A 226 -4.72 6.90 10.48
CA THR A 226 -3.94 6.84 11.73
C THR A 226 -4.79 6.94 12.98
N THR A 227 -6.12 6.83 12.91
CA THR A 227 -6.93 6.70 14.12
C THR A 227 -6.76 5.30 14.72
N PRO A 228 -6.25 5.17 15.96
CA PRO A 228 -6.64 4.06 16.81
C PRO A 228 -8.09 4.36 17.21
N THR A 229 -9.01 3.44 16.89
CA THR A 229 -10.38 3.50 17.39
C THR A 229 -10.31 3.38 18.91
N THR A 230 -10.25 4.52 19.60
CA THR A 230 -10.50 4.61 21.02
C THR A 230 -11.81 5.35 21.15
N THR A 231 -12.89 4.59 21.33
CA THR A 231 -14.14 5.13 21.86
C THR A 231 -14.88 4.00 22.56
N CYS A 232 -14.88 4.17 23.89
CA CYS A 232 -15.83 3.77 24.93
C CYS A 232 -16.85 2.67 24.64
#